data_AF-A0A3B9JN01-F1
#
_entry.id   AF-A0A3B9JN01-F1
#
_cell.length_a   1.000
_cell.length_b   1.000
_cell.length_c   1.000
_cell.angle_alpha   90.00
_cell.angle_beta   90.00
_cell.angle_gamma   90.00
#
_symmetry.space_group_name_H-M   'P 1'
#
loop_
_entity.id
_entity.type
_entity.pdbx_description
1 polymer ?
#
loop_
_entity_poly.entity_id
_entity_poly.type
_entity_poly.pdbx_seq_one_letter_code
_entity_poly.pdbx_strand_id
1 'polypeptide(L)' 'MFDNLTDRLSNSFKVLQGKHKLSEANIKDAIREVRRALLEADVALEVIKVFLDQVQTKALGL' A
#
# COMPACT_ATOMS: atom_id res chain seq x y z
N MET A 1 -15.75 -15.28 15.97
CA MET A 1 -15.40 -13.96 16.55
C MET A 1 -14.42 -13.15 15.67
N PHE A 2 -13.58 -13.81 14.85
CA PHE A 2 -12.76 -13.16 13.81
C PHE A 2 -13.39 -13.15 12.41
N ASP A 3 -14.63 -13.62 12.28
CA ASP A 3 -15.29 -13.86 10.98
C ASP A 3 -15.48 -12.56 10.18
N ASN A 4 -15.81 -11.45 10.87
CA ASN A 4 -15.95 -10.14 10.22
C ASN A 4 -14.62 -9.60 9.65
N LEU A 5 -13.50 -9.93 10.31
CA LEU A 5 -12.16 -9.56 9.85
C LEU A 5 -11.77 -10.41 8.63
N THR A 6 -12.03 -11.71 8.69
CA THR A 6 -11.77 -12.67 7.62
C THR A 6 -12.56 -12.32 6.35
N ASP A 7 -13.82 -11.91 6.47
CA ASP A 7 -14.64 -11.52 5.34
C ASP A 7 -14.18 -10.21 4.68
N ARG A 8 -13.76 -9.23 5.48
CA ARG A 8 -13.22 -7.97 4.96
C ARG A 8 -11.92 -8.18 4.20
N LEU A 9 -11.00 -8.97 4.77
CA LEU A 9 -9.73 -9.32 4.12
C LEU A 9 -9.98 -10.06 2.80
N SER A 10 -10.86 -11.06 2.80
CA SER A 10 -11.19 -11.85 1.61
C SER A 10 -11.78 -10.99 0.49
N ASN A 11 -12.60 -9.99 0.81
CA ASN A 11 -13.17 -9.07 -0.17
C ASN A 11 -12.11 -8.09 -0.73
N SER A 12 -11.16 -7.63 0.09
CA SER A 12 -10.05 -6.80 -0.40
C SER A 12 -9.13 -7.56 -1.35
N PHE A 13 -8.85 -8.85 -1.09
CA PHE A 13 -8.05 -9.69 -1.99
C PHE A 13 -8.73 -9.95 -3.35
N LYS A 14 -10.07 -10.02 -3.39
CA LYS A 14 -10.83 -10.13 -4.64
C LYS A 14 -10.69 -8.89 -5.54
N VAL A 15 -10.54 -7.70 -4.96
CA VAL A 15 -10.31 -6.45 -5.72
C VAL A 15 -8.91 -6.42 -6.33
N LEU A 16 -7.93 -7.07 -5.70
CA LEU A 16 -6.54 -7.13 -6.17
C LEU A 16 -6.31 -8.19 -7.25
N GLN A 17 -7.11 -9.27 -7.27
CA GLN A 17 -7.04 -10.32 -8.31
C GLN A 17 -7.37 -9.83 -9.74
N GLY A 18 -7.88 -8.60 -9.92
CA GLY A 18 -8.32 -8.08 -11.22
C GLY A 18 -7.36 -7.14 -11.96
N LYS A 19 -6.22 -6.73 -11.38
CA LYS A 19 -5.29 -5.78 -12.03
C LYS A 19 -4.05 -6.48 -12.56
N HIS A 20 -4.10 -6.84 -13.84
CA HIS A 20 -3.14 -7.68 -14.54
C HIS A 20 -1.76 -7.02 -14.81
N LYS A 21 -1.57 -5.72 -14.54
CA LYS A 21 -0.26 -5.05 -14.65
C LYS A 21 -0.10 -3.93 -13.63
N LEU A 22 0.94 -4.04 -12.80
CA LEU A 22 1.49 -2.90 -12.07
C LEU A 22 2.22 -2.01 -13.09
N SER A 23 1.70 -0.83 -13.37
CA SER A 23 2.40 0.21 -14.12
C SER A 23 3.08 1.18 -13.13
N GLU A 24 4.16 1.83 -13.54
CA GLU A 24 4.82 2.85 -12.70
C GLU A 24 3.86 3.96 -12.24
N ALA A 25 2.90 4.33 -13.09
CA ALA A 25 1.88 5.32 -12.76
C ALA A 25 1.01 4.86 -11.58
N ASN A 26 0.52 3.61 -11.63
CA ASN A 26 -0.30 3.04 -10.56
C ASN A 26 0.48 2.89 -9.25
N ILE A 27 1.78 2.55 -9.32
CA ILE A 27 2.66 2.44 -8.15
C ILE A 27 2.86 3.81 -7.51
N LYS A 28 3.12 4.86 -8.31
CA LYS A 28 3.29 6.23 -7.80
C LYS A 28 2.03 6.75 -7.11
N ASP A 29 0.86 6.48 -7.68
CA ASP A 29 -0.41 6.89 -7.08
C ASP A 29 -0.68 6.13 -5.76
N ALA A 30 -0.39 4.82 -5.72
CA ALA A 30 -0.49 4.04 -4.49
C ALA A 30 0.47 4.55 -3.39
N ILE A 31 1.72 4.87 -3.73
CA ILE A 31 2.71 5.43 -2.80
C ILE A 31 2.24 6.76 -2.19
N ARG A 32 1.56 7.61 -2.97
CA ARG A 32 1.00 8.87 -2.46
C ARG A 32 -0.11 8.63 -1.44
N GLU A 33 -1.02 7.70 -1.70
CA GLU A 33 -2.09 7.38 -0.75
C GLU A 33 -1.55 6.74 0.53
N VAL A 34 -0.56 5.84 0.42
CA VAL A 34 0.13 5.29 1.59
C VAL A 34 0.80 6.39 2.41
N ARG A 35 1.44 7.38 1.76
CA ARG A 35 2.04 8.53 2.46
C ARG A 35 1.01 9.32 3.26
N ARG A 36 -0.16 9.60 2.68
CA ARG A 36 -1.25 10.33 3.36
C ARG A 36 -1.74 9.57 4.59
N ALA A 37 -2.02 8.27 4.43
CA ALA A 37 -2.46 7.43 5.52
C ALA A 37 -1.44 7.37 6.69
N LEU A 38 -0.14 7.35 6.37
CA LEU A 38 0.90 7.37 7.40
C LEU A 38 1.01 8.72 8.13
N LEU A 39 0.80 9.84 7.43
CA LEU A 39 0.76 11.17 8.04
C LEU A 39 -0.46 11.35 8.94
N GLU A 40 -1.62 10.84 8.52
CA GLU A 40 -2.87 10.88 9.31
C GLU A 40 -2.80 9.99 10.57
N ALA A 41 -1.93 8.98 10.56
CA ALA A 41 -1.70 8.09 11.69
C ALA A 41 -0.61 8.58 12.66
N ASP A 42 -0.23 9.87 12.60
CA ASP A 42 0.80 10.49 13.44
C ASP A 42 2.19 9.81 13.37
N VAL A 43 2.54 9.25 12.20
CA VAL A 43 3.87 8.66 12.00
C VAL A 43 4.91 9.75 11.71
N ALA A 44 6.10 9.61 12.32
CA ALA A 44 7.20 10.54 12.11
C ALA A 44 7.64 10.60 10.63
N LEU A 45 7.86 11.82 10.14
CA LEU A 45 8.24 12.10 8.75
C LEU A 45 9.51 11.35 8.28
N GLU A 46 10.48 11.16 9.18
CA GLU A 46 11.70 10.39 8.90
C GLU A 46 11.39 8.91 8.62
N VAL A 47 10.51 8.30 9.42
CA VAL A 47 10.09 6.90 9.26
C VAL A 47 9.32 6.73 7.95
N ILE A 48 8.45 7.67 7.63
CA ILE A 48 7.66 7.65 6.38
C ILE A 48 8.58 7.67 5.16
N LYS A 49 9.60 8.54 5.15
CA LYS A 49 10.55 8.62 4.02
C LYS A 49 11.28 7.30 3.81
N VAL A 50 11.88 6.76 4.87
CA VAL A 50 12.62 5.49 4.80
C VAL A 50 11.71 4.33 4.35
N PHE A 51 10.49 4.28 4.88
CA PHE A 51 9.52 3.25 4.52
C PHE A 51 9.12 3.33 3.04
N LEU A 52 8.77 4.53 2.55
CA LEU A 52 8.36 4.71 1.16
C LEU A 52 9.49 4.42 0.17
N ASP A 53 10.73 4.79 0.49
CA ASP A 53 11.89 4.49 -0.35
C ASP A 53 12.13 2.97 -0.47
N GLN A 54 12.00 2.24 0.63
CA GLN A 54 12.10 0.78 0.62
C GLN A 54 10.98 0.13 -0.20
N VAL A 55 9.75 0.63 -0.05
CA VAL A 55 8.59 0.13 -0.80
C VAL A 55 8.74 0.41 -2.29
N GLN A 56 9.20 1.62 -2.66
CA GLN A 56 9.43 1.99 -4.06
C GLN A 56 10.51 1.11 -4.71
N THR A 57 11.61 0.87 -3.99
CA THR A 57 12.72 0.02 -4.46
C THR A 57 12.22 -1.41 -4.73
N LYS A 58 11.52 -2.01 -3.75
CA LYS A 58 10.92 -3.34 -3.90
C LYS A 58 9.86 -3.42 -5.00
N ALA A 59 9.05 -2.37 -5.17
CA ALA A 59 7.99 -2.33 -6.17
C ALA A 59 8.52 -2.21 -7.60
N LEU A 60 9.68 -1.57 -7.78
CA LEU A 60 10.38 -1.48 -9.07
C LEU A 60 11.28 -2.71 -9.32
N GLY A 61 11.50 -3.56 -8.31
CA GLY A 61 12.33 -4.76 -8.42
C GLY A 61 13.83 -4.47 -8.41
N LEU A 62 14.25 -3.35 -7.82
CA LEU A 62 15.65 -2.95 -7.62
C LEU A 62 16.18 -3.40 -6.26
#